data_AF-A0A931DTH1-F1
#
_entry.id   AF-A0A931DTH1-F1
#
_cell.length_a   1.000
_cell.length_b   1.000
_cell.length_c   1.000
_cell.angle_alpha   90.00
_cell.angle_beta   90.00
_cell.angle_gamma   90.00
#
_symmetry.space_group_name_H-M   'P 1'
#
loop_
_entity.id
_entity.type
_entity.pdbx_description
1 polymer ?
#
loop_
_entity_poly.entity_id
_entity_poly.type
_entity_poly.pdbx_seq_one_letter_code
_entity_poly.pdbx_strand_id
1 'polypeptide(L)'
;MNAEQGWAGPRDHRGDQGHQDRKVAPEASTGIGNPYMPGPVPQYMPPGTRPWWTARRRIAAAGAAVALALGAGGAGAVAAMELAGPRTVIGSPTAVSRVAGGGTVAQVAAAVQPSVVSIRTQSGAGSGGGSGVVLRSDGVILTNAHVVENASRVSVRFSDGRTAQATVLGSDTGGDVAVIKASGVSGLKPAALGDSDALAVGDTVLAVGSPLGLDGSVTSGIVSALGREIQEGGGDGGDSRLPPYLRDQVSQRQSTVIGNAIQTDAAINPGNSGGALVNAAGQVIGINTAIATSGGGSGNIGVGFAIPINDARKAAESIIAAGAR
;
A
#
# COMPACT_ATOMS: atom_id res chain seq x y z
N MET A 1 25.12 -52.11 -68.38
CA MET A 1 24.17 -51.00 -68.14
C MET A 1 24.71 -50.19 -66.97
N ASN A 2 25.16 -48.95 -67.26
CA ASN A 2 25.48 -47.78 -66.40
C ASN A 2 26.45 -48.00 -65.20
N ALA A 3 27.74 -47.64 -65.24
CA ALA A 3 28.44 -46.35 -65.45
C ALA A 3 28.50 -45.44 -64.19
N GLU A 4 29.66 -45.48 -63.52
CA GLU A 4 30.17 -44.52 -62.52
C GLU A 4 30.74 -43.27 -63.22
N GLN A 5 30.38 -42.06 -62.75
CA GLN A 5 31.09 -40.76 -62.89
C GLN A 5 30.55 -39.88 -61.74
N GLY A 6 31.30 -39.16 -60.89
CA GLY A 6 32.51 -38.37 -61.11
C GLY A 6 32.13 -36.89 -61.26
N TRP A 7 32.25 -36.07 -60.22
CA TRP A 7 32.26 -34.61 -60.36
C TRP A 7 33.16 -33.91 -59.33
N ALA A 8 33.98 -32.99 -59.84
CA ALA A 8 35.08 -32.27 -59.18
C ALA A 8 34.67 -30.82 -58.79
N GLY A 9 35.46 -30.19 -57.89
CA GLY A 9 35.26 -28.90 -57.17
C GLY A 9 35.02 -27.61 -58.01
N PRO A 10 35.60 -26.42 -57.69
CA PRO A 10 36.30 -25.93 -56.48
C PRO A 10 35.84 -24.50 -56.05
N ARG A 11 36.30 -24.00 -54.87
CA ARG A 11 37.06 -22.73 -54.67
C ARG A 11 36.93 -22.14 -53.26
N ASP A 12 38.08 -22.07 -52.61
CA ASP A 12 38.40 -21.19 -51.50
C ASP A 12 38.35 -19.71 -51.94
N HIS A 13 37.77 -18.86 -51.08
CA HIS A 13 38.11 -17.45 -51.03
C HIS A 13 38.76 -17.15 -49.68
N ARG A 14 40.09 -17.10 -49.72
CA ARG A 14 40.98 -16.58 -48.69
C ARG A 14 40.92 -15.06 -48.76
N GLY A 15 40.37 -14.42 -47.73
CA GLY A 15 40.39 -12.97 -47.52
C GLY A 15 41.30 -12.65 -46.34
N ASP A 16 42.49 -12.19 -46.68
CA ASP A 16 43.55 -11.68 -45.81
C ASP A 16 43.10 -10.38 -45.13
N GLN A 17 43.18 -10.30 -43.79
CA GLN A 17 43.25 -9.02 -43.09
C GLN A 17 44.30 -9.11 -41.98
N GLY A 18 45.40 -8.40 -42.26
CA GLY A 18 46.58 -8.32 -41.44
C GLY A 18 46.35 -7.69 -40.07
N HIS A 19 47.16 -8.20 -39.16
CA HIS A 19 47.46 -7.66 -37.84
C HIS A 19 47.86 -6.17 -37.90
N GLN A 20 47.21 -5.36 -37.07
CA GLN A 20 47.84 -4.18 -36.48
C GLN A 20 47.72 -4.28 -34.96
N ASP A 21 48.88 -4.52 -34.35
CA ASP A 21 49.11 -4.44 -32.91
C ASP A 21 48.79 -3.05 -32.39
N ARG A 22 47.76 -2.95 -31.55
CA ARG A 22 47.70 -1.90 -30.51
C ARG A 22 47.66 -2.57 -29.15
N LYS A 23 48.85 -2.59 -28.53
CA LYS A 23 49.04 -2.79 -27.11
C LYS A 23 48.18 -1.77 -26.34
N VAL A 24 47.22 -2.25 -25.58
CA VAL A 24 46.60 -1.48 -24.49
C VAL A 24 47.21 -2.01 -23.19
N ALA A 25 47.96 -1.14 -22.54
CA ALA A 25 48.59 -1.34 -21.24
C ALA A 25 47.53 -1.40 -20.12
N PRO A 26 47.85 -2.00 -18.96
CA PRO A 26 46.91 -2.13 -17.85
C PRO A 26 46.77 -0.78 -17.15
N GLU A 27 45.55 -0.24 -17.07
CA GLU A 27 45.29 0.95 -16.27
C GLU A 27 45.32 0.60 -14.78
N ALA A 28 46.34 1.14 -14.14
CA ALA A 28 46.53 1.19 -12.71
C ALA A 28 45.50 2.13 -12.06
N SER A 29 45.06 1.69 -10.88
CA SER A 29 44.52 2.50 -9.79
C SER A 29 45.00 3.95 -9.79
N THR A 30 44.08 4.89 -10.00
CA THR A 30 44.24 6.27 -9.54
C THR A 30 43.00 6.65 -8.74
N GLY A 31 43.19 6.73 -7.42
CA GLY A 31 42.20 7.20 -6.48
C GLY A 31 41.89 8.67 -6.74
N ILE A 32 40.62 8.97 -6.96
CA ILE A 32 40.12 10.35 -6.95
C ILE A 32 39.79 10.67 -5.50
N GLY A 33 40.67 11.48 -4.90
CA GLY A 33 40.48 12.03 -3.57
C GLY A 33 39.25 12.93 -3.49
N ASN A 34 38.44 12.69 -2.47
CA ASN A 34 37.32 13.55 -2.10
C ASN A 34 37.90 14.85 -1.50
N PRO A 35 37.57 16.06 -2.00
CA PRO A 35 38.02 17.28 -1.34
C PRO A 35 37.33 17.40 0.02
N TYR A 36 38.15 17.47 1.06
CA TYR A 36 37.74 17.70 2.45
C TYR A 36 37.13 19.11 2.55
N MET A 37 35.81 19.22 2.68
CA MET A 37 35.18 20.47 3.13
C MET A 37 35.33 20.57 4.64
N PRO A 38 35.89 21.65 5.21
CA PRO A 38 35.90 21.83 6.65
C PRO A 38 34.47 22.10 7.13
N GLY A 39 33.98 21.27 8.06
CA GLY A 39 32.71 21.49 8.73
C GLY A 39 32.72 22.80 9.54
N PRO A 40 31.55 23.41 9.78
CA PRO A 40 31.46 24.66 10.54
C PRO A 40 31.90 24.44 12.00
N VAL A 41 32.77 25.32 12.48
CA VAL A 41 33.19 25.35 13.89
C VAL A 41 31.99 25.67 14.79
N PRO A 42 31.80 24.98 15.92
CA PRO A 42 30.74 25.30 16.86
C PRO A 42 31.03 26.67 17.51
N GLN A 43 30.09 27.61 17.34
CA GLN A 43 30.16 28.91 17.99
C GLN A 43 29.78 28.76 19.48
N TYR A 44 30.63 29.30 20.35
CA TYR A 44 30.36 29.36 21.79
C TYR A 44 29.21 30.33 22.08
N MET A 45 28.09 29.81 22.57
CA MET A 45 26.95 30.60 23.01
C MET A 45 27.04 30.80 24.52
N PRO A 46 27.07 32.04 25.05
CA PRO A 46 27.11 32.26 26.49
C PRO A 46 25.79 31.78 27.14
N PRO A 47 25.83 31.29 28.39
CA PRO A 47 24.63 30.80 29.06
C PRO A 47 23.64 31.94 29.29
N GLY A 48 22.42 31.77 28.73
CA GLY A 48 21.33 32.73 28.89
C GLY A 48 20.85 32.79 30.35
N THR A 49 20.82 33.99 30.93
CA THR A 49 20.24 34.25 32.24
C THR A 49 18.73 34.04 32.19
N ARG A 50 18.22 33.07 32.95
CA ARG A 50 16.76 32.85 33.12
C ARG A 50 16.17 33.95 34.01
N PRO A 51 15.10 34.65 33.60
CA PRO A 51 14.46 35.63 34.47
C PRO A 51 13.62 34.91 35.53
N TRP A 52 13.96 35.13 36.79
CA TRP A 52 13.23 34.64 37.95
C TRP A 52 11.96 35.49 38.14
N TRP A 53 10.79 34.93 37.84
CA TRP A 53 9.51 35.56 38.18
C TRP A 53 8.83 34.74 39.27
N THR A 54 8.51 35.38 40.38
CA THR A 54 7.92 34.74 41.56
C THR A 54 6.50 34.25 41.28
N ALA A 55 6.10 33.16 41.94
CA ALA A 55 4.85 32.41 41.71
C ALA A 55 3.58 33.27 41.75
N ARG A 56 3.60 34.42 42.44
CA ARG A 56 2.47 35.35 42.54
C ARG A 56 2.10 36.03 41.22
N ARG A 57 3.05 36.26 40.31
CA ARG A 57 2.77 36.86 38.98
C ARG A 57 2.19 35.86 37.97
N ARG A 58 2.37 34.55 38.18
CA ARG A 58 1.81 33.49 37.31
C ARG A 58 0.30 33.32 37.51
N ILE A 59 -0.18 33.50 38.74
CA ILE A 59 -1.61 33.37 39.07
C ILE A 59 -2.42 34.55 38.52
N ALA A 60 -1.87 35.77 38.56
CA ALA A 60 -2.51 36.96 37.98
C ALA A 60 -2.65 36.88 36.45
N ALA A 61 -1.67 36.28 35.76
CA ALA A 61 -1.72 36.07 34.30
C ALA A 61 -2.76 35.01 33.88
N ALA A 62 -2.97 33.97 34.70
CA ALA A 62 -3.99 32.95 34.44
C ALA A 62 -5.43 33.47 34.63
N GLY A 63 -5.65 34.36 35.62
CA GLY A 63 -6.96 34.97 35.87
C GLY A 63 -7.42 35.92 34.75
N ALA A 64 -6.50 36.70 34.16
CA ALA A 64 -6.83 37.63 33.08
C ALA A 64 -7.21 36.91 31.76
N ALA A 65 -6.67 35.72 31.51
CA ALA A 65 -6.97 34.94 30.30
C ALA A 65 -8.39 34.33 30.32
N VAL A 66 -8.92 33.97 31.50
CA VAL A 66 -10.28 33.41 31.62
C VAL A 66 -11.35 34.49 31.47
N ALA A 67 -11.09 35.72 31.95
CA ALA A 67 -12.04 36.83 31.81
C ALA A 67 -12.17 37.32 30.35
N LEU A 68 -11.09 37.26 29.55
CA LEU A 68 -11.12 37.59 28.13
C LEU A 68 -11.82 36.51 27.27
N ALA A 69 -11.78 35.24 27.71
CA ALA A 69 -12.41 34.14 26.99
C ALA A 69 -13.95 34.12 27.09
N LEU A 70 -14.54 34.75 28.13
CA LEU A 70 -15.98 34.78 28.33
C LEU A 70 -16.67 36.06 27.81
N GLY A 71 -15.92 37.14 27.59
CA GLY A 71 -16.49 38.45 27.19
C GLY A 71 -16.56 38.73 25.69
N ALA A 72 -15.86 37.98 24.84
CA ALA A 72 -15.66 38.34 23.43
C ALA A 72 -16.52 37.56 22.40
N GLY A 73 -17.46 36.73 22.85
CA GLY A 73 -18.20 35.82 21.96
C GLY A 73 -19.35 36.42 21.15
N GLY A 74 -19.93 37.56 21.57
CA GLY A 74 -21.21 38.04 20.99
C GLY A 74 -21.16 39.33 20.18
N ALA A 75 -20.34 40.32 20.55
CA ALA A 75 -20.49 41.69 20.05
C ALA A 75 -19.43 42.14 19.02
N GLY A 76 -18.32 41.42 18.88
CA GLY A 76 -17.19 41.87 18.03
C GLY A 76 -17.34 41.60 16.53
N ALA A 77 -18.15 40.61 16.14
CA ALA A 77 -18.21 40.13 14.76
C ALA A 77 -18.89 41.12 13.79
N VAL A 78 -19.83 41.93 14.28
CA VAL A 78 -20.60 42.85 13.43
C VAL A 78 -19.85 44.15 13.16
N ALA A 79 -19.03 44.63 14.10
CA ALA A 79 -18.24 45.86 13.95
C ALA A 79 -16.99 45.69 13.06
N ALA A 80 -16.47 44.47 12.91
CA ALA A 80 -15.26 44.20 12.14
C ALA A 80 -15.48 44.21 10.62
N MET A 81 -16.72 44.02 10.15
CA MET A 81 -17.03 43.97 8.71
C MET A 81 -17.09 45.35 8.05
N GLU A 82 -17.34 46.44 8.82
CA GLU A 82 -17.35 47.79 8.24
C GLU A 82 -15.98 48.49 8.21
N LEU A 83 -15.02 48.08 9.05
CA LEU A 83 -13.71 48.77 9.14
C LEU A 83 -12.56 48.09 8.38
N ALA A 84 -12.70 46.84 7.95
CA ALA A 84 -11.61 46.10 7.33
C ALA A 84 -11.86 45.90 5.81
N GLY A 85 -11.31 46.81 5.01
CA GLY A 85 -11.08 46.56 3.58
C GLY A 85 -10.26 45.27 3.33
N PRO A 86 -10.07 44.84 2.07
CA PRO A 86 -9.66 43.48 1.73
C PRO A 86 -8.27 43.16 2.31
N ARG A 87 -8.27 42.52 3.48
CA ARG A 87 -7.08 42.05 4.18
C ARG A 87 -7.27 40.58 4.47
N THR A 88 -6.33 39.78 3.96
CA THR A 88 -6.21 38.35 4.22
C THR A 88 -6.21 38.10 5.73
N VAL A 89 -7.25 37.44 6.23
CA VAL A 89 -7.36 37.07 7.65
C VAL A 89 -6.52 35.81 7.87
N ILE A 90 -5.34 35.96 8.48
CA ILE A 90 -4.60 34.82 9.04
C ILE A 90 -5.25 34.49 10.39
N GLY A 91 -6.22 33.57 10.38
CA GLY A 91 -6.79 33.02 11.61
C GLY A 91 -5.75 32.16 12.34
N SER A 92 -5.61 32.35 13.65
CA SER A 92 -4.84 31.42 14.48
C SER A 92 -5.54 30.06 14.46
N PRO A 93 -4.83 28.92 14.34
CA PRO A 93 -5.48 27.61 14.31
C PRO A 93 -6.15 27.36 15.66
N THR A 94 -7.48 27.33 15.65
CA THR A 94 -8.25 26.76 16.75
C THR A 94 -7.99 25.26 16.73
N ALA A 95 -7.32 24.74 17.76
CA ALA A 95 -7.15 23.30 17.89
C ALA A 95 -8.55 22.66 17.93
N VAL A 96 -8.91 21.92 16.88
CA VAL A 96 -10.06 21.02 16.93
C VAL A 96 -9.81 20.04 18.07
N SER A 97 -10.65 20.09 19.10
CA SER A 97 -10.58 19.16 20.22
C SER A 97 -10.67 17.74 19.68
N ARG A 98 -9.73 16.90 20.11
CA ARG A 98 -9.70 15.46 19.83
C ARG A 98 -11.11 14.90 19.87
N VAL A 99 -11.53 14.22 18.80
CA VAL A 99 -12.73 13.37 18.81
C VAL A 99 -12.57 12.39 19.96
N ALA A 100 -13.36 12.57 21.01
CA ALA A 100 -13.46 11.62 22.10
C ALA A 100 -14.16 10.37 21.55
N GLY A 101 -13.43 9.26 21.42
CA GLY A 101 -14.03 7.97 21.07
C GLY A 101 -13.12 6.95 20.36
N GLY A 102 -12.01 7.36 19.75
CA GLY A 102 -11.10 6.45 19.05
C GLY A 102 -9.86 6.10 19.87
N GLY A 103 -9.52 4.81 19.96
CA GLY A 103 -8.21 4.39 20.44
C GLY A 103 -7.10 4.98 19.56
N THR A 104 -5.85 5.01 20.05
CA THR A 104 -4.72 5.41 19.20
C THR A 104 -4.61 4.47 18.00
N VAL A 105 -3.98 4.92 16.91
CA VAL A 105 -3.67 4.06 15.74
C VAL A 105 -3.02 2.75 16.18
N ALA A 106 -2.13 2.79 17.16
CA ALA A 106 -1.48 1.61 17.72
C ALA A 106 -2.47 0.64 18.41
N GLN A 107 -3.49 1.17 19.12
CA GLN A 107 -4.52 0.34 19.75
C GLN A 107 -5.43 -0.32 18.71
N VAL A 108 -5.82 0.42 17.67
CA VAL A 108 -6.61 -0.14 16.56
C VAL A 108 -5.81 -1.22 15.83
N ALA A 109 -4.53 -0.94 15.51
CA ALA A 109 -3.63 -1.91 14.90
C ALA A 109 -3.50 -3.19 15.75
N ALA A 110 -3.21 -3.06 17.05
CA ALA A 110 -3.07 -4.20 17.95
C ALA A 110 -4.37 -5.02 18.06
N ALA A 111 -5.54 -4.36 18.00
CA ALA A 111 -6.83 -5.04 18.03
C ALA A 111 -7.10 -5.83 16.73
N VAL A 112 -6.65 -5.33 15.58
CA VAL A 112 -6.93 -5.89 14.25
C VAL A 112 -5.89 -6.94 13.82
N GLN A 113 -4.62 -6.77 14.19
CA GLN A 113 -3.51 -7.64 13.77
C GLN A 113 -3.79 -9.15 13.94
N PRO A 114 -4.43 -9.64 15.02
CA PRO A 114 -4.72 -11.07 15.15
C PRO A 114 -5.67 -11.63 14.10
N SER A 115 -6.41 -10.77 13.39
CA SER A 115 -7.37 -11.14 12.34
C SER A 115 -6.79 -10.99 10.93
N VAL A 116 -5.53 -10.57 10.79
CA VAL A 116 -4.83 -10.45 9.50
C VAL A 116 -3.73 -11.51 9.42
N VAL A 117 -3.59 -12.14 8.26
CA VAL A 117 -2.62 -13.21 8.02
C VAL A 117 -1.72 -12.90 6.85
N SER A 118 -0.56 -13.54 6.80
CA SER A 118 0.32 -13.56 5.63
C SER A 118 0.00 -14.77 4.76
N ILE A 119 -0.14 -14.56 3.45
CA ILE A 119 -0.38 -15.62 2.47
C ILE A 119 0.85 -15.75 1.59
N ARG A 120 1.34 -16.98 1.45
CA ARG A 120 2.42 -17.31 0.54
C ARG A 120 1.95 -18.36 -0.44
N THR A 121 2.14 -18.07 -1.72
CA THR A 121 1.77 -18.95 -2.82
C THR A 121 3.00 -19.49 -3.54
N GLN A 122 2.90 -20.71 -4.05
CA GLN A 122 3.89 -21.31 -4.93
C GLN A 122 3.18 -21.67 -6.24
N SER A 123 3.85 -21.41 -7.36
CA SER A 123 3.40 -21.79 -8.70
C SER A 123 4.59 -22.30 -9.52
N GLY A 124 4.35 -22.80 -10.73
CA GLY A 124 5.43 -23.22 -11.64
C GLY A 124 6.38 -22.07 -12.05
N ALA A 125 5.96 -20.82 -11.86
CA ALA A 125 6.73 -19.63 -12.23
C ALA A 125 7.52 -19.01 -11.04
N GLY A 126 7.34 -19.51 -9.81
CA GLY A 126 8.02 -18.99 -8.62
C GLY A 126 7.12 -18.96 -7.39
N SER A 127 7.47 -18.10 -6.42
CA SER A 127 6.64 -17.86 -5.23
C SER A 127 6.08 -16.45 -5.22
N GLY A 128 4.79 -16.32 -4.95
CA GLY A 128 4.10 -15.06 -4.70
C GLY A 128 3.63 -14.94 -3.25
N GLY A 129 2.88 -13.88 -2.97
CA GLY A 129 2.27 -13.72 -1.67
C GLY A 129 1.51 -12.41 -1.51
N GLY A 130 0.75 -12.37 -0.43
CA GLY A 130 -0.09 -11.24 -0.05
C GLY A 130 -0.50 -11.38 1.40
N SER A 131 -1.63 -10.78 1.72
CA SER A 131 -2.26 -10.79 3.03
C SER A 131 -3.67 -11.37 2.93
N GLY A 132 -4.27 -11.70 4.07
CA GLY A 132 -5.65 -12.15 4.16
C GLY A 132 -6.32 -11.67 5.44
N VAL A 133 -7.66 -11.69 5.44
CA VAL A 133 -8.49 -11.33 6.58
C VAL A 133 -9.27 -12.55 7.05
N VAL A 134 -9.15 -12.91 8.33
CA VAL A 134 -9.87 -14.04 8.93
C VAL A 134 -11.36 -13.72 9.03
N LEU A 135 -12.21 -14.49 8.33
CA LEU A 135 -13.67 -14.36 8.40
C LEU A 135 -14.30 -15.27 9.45
N ARG A 136 -13.70 -16.43 9.71
CA ARG A 136 -14.20 -17.41 10.70
C ARG A 136 -13.08 -17.99 11.54
N SER A 137 -13.42 -18.33 12.78
CA SER A 137 -12.47 -18.86 13.77
C SER A 137 -11.88 -20.22 13.39
N ASP A 138 -12.47 -20.92 12.42
CA ASP A 138 -12.04 -22.20 11.90
C ASP A 138 -11.16 -22.09 10.63
N GLY A 139 -10.67 -20.91 10.27
CA GLY A 139 -9.69 -20.75 9.20
C GLY A 139 -10.25 -20.38 7.82
N VAL A 140 -11.50 -19.92 7.73
CA VAL A 140 -11.98 -19.27 6.49
C VAL A 140 -11.40 -17.86 6.42
N ILE A 141 -10.70 -17.55 5.33
CA ILE A 141 -9.92 -16.33 5.14
C ILE A 141 -10.28 -15.70 3.80
N LEU A 142 -10.52 -14.39 3.80
CA LEU A 142 -10.71 -13.55 2.63
C LEU A 142 -9.37 -13.01 2.14
N THR A 143 -9.17 -12.94 0.83
CA THR A 143 -8.00 -12.33 0.20
C THR A 143 -8.36 -11.85 -1.22
N ASN A 144 -7.40 -11.33 -1.97
CA ASN A 144 -7.61 -11.03 -3.38
C ASN A 144 -7.50 -12.27 -4.27
N ALA A 145 -8.19 -12.25 -5.40
CA ALA A 145 -8.11 -13.35 -6.38
C ALA A 145 -6.70 -13.45 -6.97
N HIS A 146 -6.08 -12.32 -7.31
CA HIS A 146 -4.72 -12.30 -7.88
C HIS A 146 -3.64 -12.86 -6.93
N VAL A 147 -3.87 -12.83 -5.61
CA VAL A 147 -2.91 -13.36 -4.62
C VAL A 147 -2.80 -14.89 -4.71
N VAL A 148 -3.91 -15.55 -5.03
CA VAL A 148 -4.02 -17.02 -5.07
C VAL A 148 -4.13 -17.57 -6.48
N GLU A 149 -4.12 -16.70 -7.49
CA GLU A 149 -4.21 -17.07 -8.89
C GLU A 149 -3.05 -17.99 -9.29
N ASN A 150 -3.36 -19.08 -10.01
CA ASN A 150 -2.39 -20.06 -10.50
C ASN A 150 -1.49 -20.70 -9.41
N ALA A 151 -1.87 -20.59 -8.14
CA ALA A 151 -1.13 -21.16 -7.03
C ALA A 151 -1.33 -22.69 -6.98
N SER A 152 -0.25 -23.46 -7.10
CA SER A 152 -0.25 -24.90 -6.87
C SER A 152 -0.20 -25.26 -5.38
N ARG A 153 0.28 -24.35 -4.55
CA ARG A 153 0.26 -24.47 -3.08
C ARG A 153 0.02 -23.12 -2.44
N VAL A 154 -0.85 -23.09 -1.43
CA VAL A 154 -1.12 -21.90 -0.61
C VAL A 154 -0.80 -22.23 0.84
N SER A 155 0.02 -21.39 1.47
CA SER A 155 0.34 -21.46 2.89
C SER A 155 0.01 -20.14 3.58
N VAL A 156 -0.54 -20.23 4.78
CA VAL A 156 -0.96 -19.10 5.60
C VAL A 156 -0.07 -19.06 6.84
N ARG A 157 0.42 -17.88 7.20
CA ARG A 157 1.10 -17.61 8.47
C ARG A 157 0.25 -16.65 9.30
N PHE A 158 -0.04 -17.03 10.54
CA PHE A 158 -0.83 -16.26 11.47
C PHE A 158 0.05 -15.31 12.30
N SER A 159 -0.58 -14.33 12.94
CA SER A 159 0.07 -13.34 13.82
C SER A 159 0.80 -13.95 15.02
N ASP A 160 0.38 -15.14 15.47
CA ASP A 160 1.06 -15.91 16.53
C ASP A 160 2.26 -16.74 16.02
N GLY A 161 2.60 -16.60 14.73
CA GLY A 161 3.71 -17.29 14.08
C GLY A 161 3.38 -18.70 13.57
N ARG A 162 2.21 -19.27 13.90
CA ARG A 162 1.80 -20.58 13.35
C ARG A 162 1.64 -20.50 11.84
N THR A 163 1.86 -21.62 11.18
CA THR A 163 1.62 -21.77 9.74
C THR A 163 0.67 -22.93 9.45
N ALA A 164 -0.13 -22.81 8.40
CA ALA A 164 -1.03 -23.84 7.94
C ALA A 164 -1.07 -23.88 6.40
N GLN A 165 -1.28 -25.05 5.84
CA GLN A 165 -1.66 -25.16 4.43
C GLN A 165 -3.09 -24.68 4.25
N ALA A 166 -3.40 -24.12 3.08
CA ALA A 166 -4.75 -23.71 2.75
C ALA A 166 -5.18 -24.22 1.38
N THR A 167 -6.48 -24.47 1.24
CA THR A 167 -7.14 -24.74 -0.03
C THR A 167 -7.91 -23.50 -0.48
N VAL A 168 -7.96 -23.25 -1.79
CA VAL A 168 -8.82 -22.21 -2.35
C VAL A 168 -10.24 -22.76 -2.40
N LEU A 169 -11.19 -22.12 -1.71
CA LEU A 169 -12.61 -22.50 -1.78
C LEU A 169 -13.26 -21.98 -3.07
N GLY A 170 -12.79 -20.84 -3.56
CA GLY A 170 -13.18 -20.26 -4.84
C GLY A 170 -12.73 -18.80 -4.94
N SER A 171 -12.98 -18.21 -6.10
CA SER A 171 -12.62 -16.83 -6.43
C SER A 171 -13.66 -16.20 -7.35
N ASP A 172 -13.93 -14.92 -7.14
CA ASP A 172 -14.57 -14.00 -8.07
C ASP A 172 -13.48 -13.12 -8.67
N THR A 173 -13.02 -13.46 -9.88
CA THR A 173 -11.98 -12.71 -10.57
C THR A 173 -12.46 -11.35 -11.08
N GLY A 174 -13.77 -11.15 -11.26
CA GLY A 174 -14.32 -9.86 -11.67
C GLY A 174 -14.23 -8.80 -10.58
N GLY A 175 -14.43 -9.21 -9.32
CA GLY A 175 -14.29 -8.36 -8.14
C GLY A 175 -12.91 -8.41 -7.46
N ASP A 176 -11.95 -9.18 -7.99
CA ASP A 176 -10.66 -9.51 -7.37
C ASP A 176 -10.79 -10.03 -5.92
N VAL A 177 -11.74 -10.94 -5.68
CA VAL A 177 -12.00 -11.54 -4.36
C VAL A 177 -11.77 -13.05 -4.39
N ALA A 178 -11.09 -13.59 -3.39
CA ALA A 178 -11.01 -15.03 -3.18
C ALA A 178 -11.18 -15.43 -1.71
N VAL A 179 -11.68 -16.65 -1.50
CA VAL A 179 -11.78 -17.26 -0.18
C VAL A 179 -10.93 -18.50 -0.12
N ILE A 180 -10.09 -18.59 0.91
CA ILE A 180 -9.29 -19.77 1.21
C ILE A 180 -9.66 -20.37 2.56
N LYS A 181 -9.33 -21.64 2.73
CA LYS A 181 -9.54 -22.40 3.96
C LYS A 181 -8.21 -22.94 4.47
N ALA A 182 -7.73 -22.41 5.59
CA ALA A 182 -6.58 -22.96 6.30
C ALA A 182 -6.96 -24.25 7.03
N SER A 183 -6.12 -25.28 6.89
CA SER A 183 -6.34 -26.61 7.44
C SER A 183 -5.75 -26.75 8.85
N GLY A 184 -6.43 -27.49 9.72
CA GLY A 184 -5.91 -27.85 11.04
C GLY A 184 -5.82 -26.69 12.04
N VAL A 185 -6.56 -25.61 11.81
CA VAL A 185 -6.59 -24.42 12.68
C VAL A 185 -7.97 -24.19 13.27
N SER A 186 -8.00 -23.64 14.48
CA SER A 186 -9.21 -23.24 15.18
C SER A 186 -8.88 -22.14 16.20
N GLY A 187 -9.91 -21.52 16.76
CA GLY A 187 -9.76 -20.46 17.76
C GLY A 187 -9.12 -19.17 17.20
N LEU A 188 -9.14 -18.98 15.88
CA LEU A 188 -8.69 -17.73 15.27
C LEU A 188 -9.65 -16.60 15.63
N LYS A 189 -9.16 -15.36 15.66
CA LYS A 189 -9.98 -14.17 15.88
C LYS A 189 -10.54 -13.66 14.54
N PRO A 190 -11.85 -13.78 14.26
CA PRO A 190 -12.44 -13.18 13.07
C PRO A 190 -12.35 -11.65 13.14
N ALA A 191 -12.16 -11.02 11.98
CA ALA A 191 -12.23 -9.58 11.88
C ALA A 191 -13.67 -9.08 12.10
N ALA A 192 -13.82 -7.96 12.81
CA ALA A 192 -15.10 -7.25 12.81
C ALA A 192 -15.26 -6.56 11.46
N LEU A 193 -16.38 -6.80 10.77
CA LEU A 193 -16.66 -6.15 9.49
C LEU A 193 -17.52 -4.91 9.74
N GLY A 194 -17.19 -3.81 9.07
CA GLY A 194 -17.94 -2.57 9.10
C GLY A 194 -18.99 -2.51 8.00
N ASP A 195 -19.34 -1.29 7.64
CA ASP A 195 -20.23 -0.96 6.53
C ASP A 195 -19.50 0.03 5.61
N SER A 196 -19.19 -0.39 4.38
CA SER A 196 -18.51 0.46 3.40
C SER A 196 -19.43 1.52 2.79
N ASP A 197 -20.74 1.33 2.83
CA ASP A 197 -21.70 2.28 2.24
C ASP A 197 -21.90 3.51 3.14
N ALA A 198 -21.48 3.41 4.41
CA ALA A 198 -21.49 4.50 5.38
C ALA A 198 -20.21 5.35 5.36
N LEU A 199 -19.24 5.04 4.48
CA LEU A 199 -17.98 5.78 4.40
C LEU A 199 -18.17 7.18 3.82
N ALA A 200 -17.36 8.11 4.32
CA ALA A 200 -17.22 9.45 3.76
C ALA A 200 -15.75 9.75 3.42
N VAL A 201 -15.55 10.59 2.41
CA VAL A 201 -14.22 11.15 2.12
C VAL A 201 -13.74 11.94 3.34
N GLY A 202 -12.50 11.68 3.77
CA GLY A 202 -11.91 12.24 4.99
C GLY A 202 -11.96 11.31 6.21
N ASP A 203 -12.71 10.20 6.16
CA ASP A 203 -12.70 9.21 7.23
C ASP A 203 -11.30 8.64 7.43
N THR A 204 -10.83 8.60 8.69
CA THR A 204 -9.53 8.02 9.03
C THR A 204 -9.56 6.51 8.82
N VAL A 205 -8.57 6.01 8.09
CA VAL A 205 -8.39 4.59 7.81
C VAL A 205 -6.99 4.12 8.14
N LEU A 206 -6.90 2.82 8.38
CA LEU A 206 -5.65 2.12 8.63
C LEU A 206 -5.56 0.92 7.71
N ALA A 207 -4.51 0.85 6.89
CA ALA A 207 -4.24 -0.33 6.10
C ALA A 207 -3.33 -1.27 6.90
N VAL A 208 -3.77 -2.51 7.05
CA VAL A 208 -3.09 -3.56 7.81
C VAL A 208 -2.84 -4.75 6.88
N GLY A 209 -1.56 -5.11 6.71
CA GLY A 209 -1.13 -6.30 6.00
C GLY A 209 -0.06 -7.06 6.78
N SER A 210 0.32 -8.24 6.31
CA SER A 210 1.46 -8.99 6.83
C SER A 210 2.43 -9.37 5.70
N PRO A 211 3.07 -8.38 5.06
CA PRO A 211 4.07 -8.66 4.04
C PRO A 211 5.23 -9.45 4.66
N LEU A 212 5.65 -10.52 3.98
CA LEU A 212 6.82 -11.34 4.34
C LEU A 212 6.72 -12.08 5.70
N GLY A 213 5.55 -12.07 6.34
CA GLY A 213 5.29 -12.76 7.60
C GLY A 213 5.99 -12.18 8.83
N LEU A 214 6.50 -10.95 8.77
CA LEU A 214 6.95 -10.21 9.95
C LEU A 214 5.76 -9.46 10.59
N ASP A 215 5.96 -8.91 11.79
CA ASP A 215 4.95 -8.11 12.50
C ASP A 215 4.28 -7.13 11.51
N GLY A 216 2.96 -7.25 11.36
CA GLY A 216 2.22 -6.72 10.23
C GLY A 216 2.51 -5.26 9.91
N SER A 217 2.56 -4.93 8.62
CA SER A 217 2.70 -3.55 8.15
C SER A 217 1.40 -2.80 8.39
N VAL A 218 1.52 -1.65 9.05
CA VAL A 218 0.41 -0.77 9.39
C VAL A 218 0.71 0.60 8.83
N THR A 219 -0.19 1.11 7.99
CA THR A 219 -0.09 2.46 7.43
C THR A 219 -1.41 3.19 7.68
N SER A 220 -1.34 4.49 7.92
CA SER A 220 -2.51 5.34 8.19
C SER A 220 -2.74 6.33 7.08
N GLY A 221 -4.01 6.64 6.85
CA GLY A 221 -4.44 7.64 5.90
C GLY A 221 -5.91 7.99 6.10
N ILE A 222 -6.53 8.49 5.05
CA ILE A 222 -7.96 8.77 4.97
C ILE A 222 -8.59 8.08 3.76
N VAL A 223 -9.92 8.04 3.73
CA VAL A 223 -10.66 7.84 2.48
C VAL A 223 -10.47 9.08 1.61
N SER A 224 -9.78 8.92 0.49
CA SER A 224 -9.50 10.00 -0.46
C SER A 224 -10.58 10.15 -1.53
N ALA A 225 -11.23 9.04 -1.90
CA ALA A 225 -12.39 9.02 -2.81
C ALA A 225 -13.16 7.69 -2.67
N LEU A 226 -14.41 7.68 -3.13
CA LEU A 226 -15.29 6.50 -3.17
C LEU A 226 -15.82 6.32 -4.62
N GLY A 227 -16.26 5.11 -4.97
CA GLY A 227 -16.93 4.89 -6.25
C GLY A 227 -15.99 4.86 -7.47
N ARG A 228 -14.70 4.58 -7.27
CA ARG A 228 -13.72 4.62 -8.39
C ARG A 228 -13.80 3.32 -9.18
N GLU A 229 -13.96 3.44 -10.49
CA GLU A 229 -13.70 2.32 -11.39
C GLU A 229 -12.20 2.29 -11.65
N ILE A 230 -11.58 1.16 -11.33
CA ILE A 230 -10.14 0.96 -11.51
C ILE A 230 -9.91 -0.30 -12.32
N GLN A 231 -8.89 -0.25 -13.18
CA GLN A 231 -8.55 -1.34 -14.05
C GLN A 231 -7.18 -1.90 -13.65
N GLU A 232 -7.17 -3.13 -13.17
CA GLU A 232 -6.00 -3.91 -12.80
C GLU A 232 -5.49 -4.66 -14.03
N GLY A 233 -4.19 -4.54 -14.33
CA GLY A 233 -3.56 -5.16 -15.50
C GLY A 233 -3.69 -4.38 -16.82
N GLY A 234 -4.52 -3.33 -16.86
CA GLY A 234 -4.69 -2.43 -18.00
C GLY A 234 -3.69 -1.27 -18.01
N GLY A 235 -2.39 -1.57 -17.98
CA GLY A 235 -1.40 -0.57 -18.34
C GLY A 235 -1.21 -0.57 -19.85
N ASP A 236 -1.26 0.59 -20.50
CA ASP A 236 -0.59 0.89 -21.78
C ASP A 236 0.95 0.77 -21.65
N GLY A 237 1.40 -0.32 -21.03
CA GLY A 237 2.76 -0.76 -20.86
C GLY A 237 3.01 -2.04 -21.66
N GLY A 238 2.30 -2.22 -22.78
CA GLY A 238 2.78 -3.09 -23.84
C GLY A 238 4.20 -2.65 -24.14
N ASP A 239 5.15 -3.44 -23.63
CA ASP A 239 6.59 -3.21 -23.64
C ASP A 239 6.93 -2.35 -24.84
N SER A 240 7.37 -1.10 -24.61
CA SER A 240 7.66 -0.15 -25.70
C SER A 240 8.78 -0.66 -26.64
N ARG A 241 9.27 -1.89 -26.42
CA ARG A 241 10.17 -2.66 -27.27
C ARG A 241 9.45 -3.65 -28.21
N LEU A 242 8.15 -3.87 -28.09
CA LEU A 242 7.37 -4.74 -28.98
C LEU A 242 6.89 -3.98 -30.22
N PRO A 243 7.03 -4.56 -31.43
CA PRO A 243 6.47 -3.98 -32.65
C PRO A 243 4.95 -3.77 -32.55
N PRO A 244 4.40 -2.71 -33.20
CA PRO A 244 2.98 -2.33 -33.09
C PRO A 244 1.98 -3.45 -33.36
N TYR A 245 2.32 -4.41 -34.22
CA TYR A 245 1.46 -5.55 -34.58
C TYR A 245 1.40 -6.66 -33.54
N LEU A 246 2.30 -6.69 -32.55
CA LEU A 246 2.26 -7.66 -31.43
C LEU A 246 1.63 -7.07 -30.16
N ARG A 247 1.43 -5.75 -30.10
CA ARG A 247 0.82 -5.08 -28.94
C ARG A 247 -0.61 -5.57 -28.69
N ASP A 248 -1.38 -5.69 -29.76
CA ASP A 248 -2.80 -6.07 -29.70
C ASP A 248 -3.02 -7.52 -29.22
N GLN A 249 -2.00 -8.37 -29.35
CA GLN A 249 -2.03 -9.77 -28.87
C GLN A 249 -1.62 -9.91 -27.40
N VAL A 250 -0.87 -8.96 -26.84
CA VAL A 250 -0.37 -9.01 -25.45
C VAL A 250 -1.32 -8.28 -24.48
N SER A 251 -2.09 -7.30 -24.98
CA SER A 251 -3.08 -6.54 -24.21
C SER A 251 -4.36 -7.31 -23.84
N GLN A 252 -4.48 -8.59 -24.21
CA GLN A 252 -5.62 -9.45 -23.85
C GLN A 252 -5.45 -10.18 -22.51
N ARG A 253 -4.47 -9.81 -21.67
CA ARG A 253 -4.49 -10.27 -20.28
C ARG A 253 -5.70 -9.64 -19.61
N GLN A 254 -6.58 -10.49 -19.09
CA GLN A 254 -7.84 -10.11 -18.44
C GLN A 254 -7.64 -8.88 -17.57
N SER A 255 -8.23 -7.78 -18.01
CA SER A 255 -8.24 -6.53 -17.30
C SER A 255 -9.30 -6.66 -16.20
N THR A 256 -8.90 -6.82 -14.94
CA THR A 256 -9.85 -6.88 -13.84
C THR A 256 -10.33 -5.46 -13.57
N VAL A 257 -11.62 -5.20 -13.78
CA VAL A 257 -12.21 -3.90 -13.47
C VAL A 257 -12.82 -3.99 -12.08
N ILE A 258 -12.14 -3.43 -11.08
CA ILE A 258 -12.71 -3.30 -9.75
C ILE A 258 -13.62 -2.06 -9.79
N GLY A 259 -14.92 -2.31 -9.84
CA GLY A 259 -15.92 -1.27 -9.70
C GLY A 259 -15.99 -0.78 -8.24
N ASN A 260 -16.38 0.47 -8.06
CA ASN A 260 -16.71 1.04 -6.74
C ASN A 260 -15.55 1.05 -5.71
N ALA A 261 -14.29 1.08 -6.15
CA ALA A 261 -13.14 1.03 -5.24
C ALA A 261 -13.09 2.23 -4.28
N ILE A 262 -12.67 1.94 -3.04
CA ILE A 262 -12.28 2.93 -2.04
C ILE A 262 -10.85 3.37 -2.37
N GLN A 263 -10.64 4.66 -2.58
CA GLN A 263 -9.31 5.24 -2.73
C GLN A 263 -8.82 5.77 -1.38
N THR A 264 -7.56 5.55 -1.05
CA THR A 264 -6.92 6.03 0.19
C THR A 264 -5.52 6.55 -0.09
N ASP A 265 -5.03 7.47 0.75
CA ASP A 265 -3.63 7.87 0.80
C ASP A 265 -2.81 7.05 1.82
N ALA A 266 -3.45 6.11 2.54
CA ALA A 266 -2.73 5.12 3.31
C ALA A 266 -1.83 4.30 2.38
N ALA A 267 -0.56 4.15 2.75
CA ALA A 267 0.40 3.47 1.89
C ALA A 267 0.05 1.99 1.71
N ILE A 268 -0.37 1.62 0.50
CA ILE A 268 -0.58 0.25 0.02
C ILE A 268 0.59 -0.11 -0.90
N ASN A 269 1.37 -1.11 -0.52
CA ASN A 269 2.52 -1.62 -1.26
C ASN A 269 2.33 -3.11 -1.55
N PRO A 270 3.10 -3.71 -2.48
CA PRO A 270 3.10 -5.16 -2.69
C PRO A 270 3.24 -5.93 -1.37
N GLY A 271 2.39 -6.94 -1.18
CA GLY A 271 2.28 -7.73 0.04
C GLY A 271 1.16 -7.32 0.99
N ASN A 272 0.63 -6.10 0.88
CA ASN A 272 -0.60 -5.69 1.60
C ASN A 272 -1.88 -6.10 0.86
N SER A 273 -1.81 -6.49 -0.44
CA SER A 273 -2.96 -7.01 -1.20
C SER A 273 -3.62 -8.17 -0.45
N GLY A 274 -4.93 -8.10 -0.28
CA GLY A 274 -5.76 -9.04 0.46
C GLY A 274 -5.83 -8.76 1.96
N GLY A 275 -5.06 -7.77 2.45
CA GLY A 275 -5.10 -7.28 3.82
C GLY A 275 -6.28 -6.36 4.09
N ALA A 276 -6.43 -5.92 5.33
CA ALA A 276 -7.57 -5.11 5.75
C ALA A 276 -7.33 -3.61 5.57
N LEU A 277 -8.33 -2.88 5.08
CA LEU A 277 -8.51 -1.46 5.32
C LEU A 277 -9.53 -1.30 6.44
N VAL A 278 -9.15 -0.70 7.57
CA VAL A 278 -10.00 -0.58 8.75
C VAL A 278 -10.30 0.86 9.13
N ASN A 279 -11.48 1.09 9.70
CA ASN A 279 -11.85 2.39 10.28
C ASN A 279 -11.25 2.56 11.69
N ALA A 280 -11.46 3.74 12.29
CA ALA A 280 -10.98 4.05 13.65
C ALA A 280 -11.58 3.15 14.76
N ALA A 281 -12.66 2.42 14.48
CA ALA A 281 -13.25 1.43 15.39
C ALA A 281 -12.62 0.03 15.24
N GLY A 282 -11.65 -0.15 14.32
CA GLY A 282 -11.03 -1.45 14.04
C GLY A 282 -11.92 -2.40 13.24
N GLN A 283 -12.94 -1.86 12.56
CA GLN A 283 -13.79 -2.65 11.67
C GLN A 283 -13.23 -2.60 10.25
N VAL A 284 -13.20 -3.73 9.57
CA VAL A 284 -12.79 -3.84 8.16
C VAL A 284 -13.85 -3.17 7.29
N ILE A 285 -13.44 -2.14 6.56
CA ILE A 285 -14.27 -1.38 5.62
C ILE A 285 -13.85 -1.61 4.16
N GLY A 286 -12.69 -2.24 3.93
CA GLY A 286 -12.30 -2.73 2.61
C GLY A 286 -11.17 -3.75 2.65
N ILE A 287 -10.89 -4.36 1.51
CA ILE A 287 -9.78 -5.28 1.28
C ILE A 287 -8.77 -4.59 0.37
N ASN A 288 -7.56 -4.35 0.90
CA ASN A 288 -6.51 -3.64 0.17
C ASN A 288 -6.19 -4.37 -1.13
N THR A 289 -6.13 -3.64 -2.24
CA THR A 289 -5.68 -4.16 -3.53
C THR A 289 -4.60 -3.23 -4.08
N ALA A 290 -3.43 -3.78 -4.39
CA ALA A 290 -2.34 -3.00 -4.95
C ALA A 290 -2.57 -2.83 -6.46
N ILE A 291 -3.01 -1.64 -6.89
CA ILE A 291 -2.99 -1.33 -8.32
C ILE A 291 -1.56 -1.03 -8.74
N ALA A 292 -1.13 -1.64 -9.85
CA ALA A 292 0.00 -1.15 -10.62
C ALA A 292 -0.37 0.22 -11.22
N THR A 293 -0.02 1.31 -10.53
CA THR A 293 -0.18 2.66 -11.09
C THR A 293 0.58 2.73 -12.40
N SER A 294 -0.12 3.07 -13.49
CA SER A 294 0.43 3.33 -14.80
C SER A 294 1.41 4.53 -14.72
N GLY A 295 2.68 4.24 -14.48
CA GLY A 295 3.74 5.25 -14.48
C GLY A 295 4.99 4.81 -13.74
N GLY A 296 5.86 4.04 -14.41
CA GLY A 296 7.34 4.00 -14.30
C GLY A 296 8.08 3.97 -12.94
N GLY A 297 7.41 4.04 -11.80
CA GLY A 297 8.00 4.13 -10.46
C GLY A 297 7.57 2.95 -9.60
N SER A 298 8.54 2.23 -9.04
CA SER A 298 8.34 1.00 -8.26
C SER A 298 7.85 1.25 -6.82
N GLY A 299 6.99 2.25 -6.57
CA GLY A 299 6.57 2.61 -5.21
C GLY A 299 5.19 3.26 -5.14
N ASN A 300 4.57 3.23 -3.95
CA ASN A 300 3.32 3.92 -3.67
C ASN A 300 3.51 5.45 -3.84
N ILE A 301 2.68 6.07 -4.67
CA ILE A 301 2.69 7.53 -4.96
C ILE A 301 1.63 8.31 -4.16
N GLY A 302 1.20 7.78 -3.01
CA GLY A 302 0.11 8.32 -2.20
C GLY A 302 -1.29 7.92 -2.70
N VAL A 303 -1.39 6.86 -3.49
CA VAL A 303 -2.67 6.36 -4.02
C VAL A 303 -2.75 4.85 -3.81
N GLY A 304 -3.60 4.44 -2.87
CA GLY A 304 -3.97 3.06 -2.62
C GLY A 304 -5.44 2.82 -2.90
N PHE A 305 -5.81 1.57 -3.15
CA PHE A 305 -7.18 1.18 -3.40
C PHE A 305 -7.58 -0.01 -2.54
N ALA A 306 -8.88 -0.11 -2.25
CA ALA A 306 -9.46 -1.25 -1.58
C ALA A 306 -10.84 -1.59 -2.16
N ILE A 307 -11.13 -2.88 -2.22
CA ILE A 307 -12.46 -3.40 -2.55
C ILE A 307 -13.38 -3.12 -1.35
N PRO A 308 -14.56 -2.49 -1.52
CA PRO A 308 -15.50 -2.25 -0.42
C PRO A 308 -15.86 -3.55 0.32
N ILE A 309 -15.94 -3.49 1.66
CA ILE A 309 -16.18 -4.71 2.44
C ILE A 309 -17.57 -5.32 2.16
N ASN A 310 -18.57 -4.52 1.81
CA ASN A 310 -19.90 -5.04 1.49
C ASN A 310 -19.87 -5.88 0.20
N ASP A 311 -19.13 -5.42 -0.82
CA ASP A 311 -18.94 -6.15 -2.08
C ASP A 311 -18.12 -7.44 -1.84
N ALA A 312 -17.00 -7.32 -1.12
CA ALA A 312 -16.15 -8.47 -0.81
C ALA A 312 -16.87 -9.52 0.06
N ARG A 313 -17.72 -9.09 1.00
CA ARG A 313 -18.55 -9.98 1.83
C ARG A 313 -19.54 -10.75 0.96
N LYS A 314 -20.26 -10.07 0.07
CA LYS A 314 -21.25 -10.69 -0.82
C LYS A 314 -20.61 -11.74 -1.75
N ALA A 315 -19.44 -11.41 -2.32
CA ALA A 315 -18.66 -12.35 -3.11
C ALA A 315 -18.20 -13.56 -2.26
N ALA A 316 -17.66 -13.32 -1.07
CA ALA A 316 -17.20 -14.38 -0.17
C ALA A 316 -18.33 -15.32 0.27
N GLU A 317 -19.50 -14.79 0.62
CA GLU A 317 -20.68 -15.59 0.97
C GLU A 317 -21.11 -16.49 -0.20
N SER A 318 -21.11 -15.96 -1.42
CA SER A 318 -21.44 -16.70 -2.64
C SER A 318 -20.43 -17.83 -2.90
N ILE A 319 -19.14 -17.56 -2.75
CA ILE A 319 -18.06 -18.55 -2.88
C ILE A 319 -18.21 -19.67 -1.84
N ILE A 320 -18.41 -19.30 -0.58
CA ILE A 320 -18.57 -20.26 0.53
C ILE A 320 -19.81 -21.14 0.31
N ALA A 321 -20.92 -20.55 -0.12
CA ALA A 321 -22.15 -21.28 -0.41
C ALA A 321 -21.99 -22.25 -1.60
N ALA A 322 -21.23 -21.87 -2.63
CA ALA A 322 -20.95 -22.73 -3.77
C ALA A 322 -20.04 -23.91 -3.41
N GLY A 323 -19.00 -23.68 -2.59
CA GLY A 323 -18.07 -24.73 -2.14
C GLY A 323 -18.63 -25.67 -1.06
N ALA A 324 -19.81 -25.37 -0.49
CA ALA A 324 -20.54 -26.25 0.42
C ALA A 324 -21.46 -27.26 -0.29
N ARG A 325 -21.57 -27.19 -1.62
CA ARG A 325 -22.31 -28.13 -2.48
C ARG A 325 -21.37 -29.18 -3.05
#